data_AF-A0A0L0TCY2-F1
#
_entry.id   AF-A0A0L0TCY2-F1
#
_cell.length_a   1.000
_cell.length_b   1.000
_cell.length_c   1.000
_cell.angle_alpha   90.00
_cell.angle_beta   90.00
_cell.angle_gamma   90.00
#
_symmetry.space_group_name_H-M   'P 1'
#
loop_
_entity.id
_entity.type
_entity.pdbx_description
1 polymer ?
#
loop_
_entity_poly.entity_id
_entity_poly.type
_entity_poly.pdbx_seq_one_letter_code
_entity_poly.pdbx_strand_id
1 'polypeptide(L)'
;MTPINPFTITAALLLAIATVATPALAAPAQCTSLATVTVTVPTTVTVTVPAPVAPTATPTSATTIAKPTSAVTIPTSAPAATIPKSTPAATIPTSAPAVTIPPSVPSATIPKSTPAVTSTPTAPAAPPAQWKTITKNGVGTDSGMWYSLWTDSPGHASLIVGPDGQYKTTWNEVGDVVAGKGWPTGSFTRVVGYSGTFSPQGSGFPYAISDNWGNYRPTGEFRGTLFSDGDTYDIYQVFRKDASPSGGKFQNYMSVRRTKRSSGTITFANHVQAWASHGMPLGPLGVQFLATEGYKSSGSSSINVWEVTAPAPVSPIVSPTSVATIPKSTPVATSTPTTPAAPPAQWKTISKNGSGYELGGLWYSFWADVPGHSSISIGPDGQYTTSWNSVSNFVAGKGWPTGSPTRVVEYSGTFSPQGNGYLSVYGWAKDWSVEYYITDNWGNYRPTGEFRGTVDSDGDTYDIYQVFRQDPSPAGGKFQQYWSVRRNRRSAGTITIGNHFKAWASHGMNLGALGVQFVATEGYKSSGSSSITVREVHA
;
A
#
# COMPACT_ATOMS: atom_id res chain seq x y z
N MET A 1 -56.92 42.78 -0.68
CA MET A 1 -56.43 41.39 -0.82
C MET A 1 -55.10 41.27 -0.08
N THR A 2 -54.79 40.10 0.44
CA THR A 2 -53.61 39.73 1.24
C THR A 2 -52.37 39.43 0.35
N PRO A 3 -51.14 39.27 0.88
CA PRO A 3 -50.50 40.19 1.83
C PRO A 3 -48.95 40.36 1.70
N ILE A 4 -48.42 41.44 2.31
CA ILE A 4 -47.19 41.52 3.15
C ILE A 4 -45.77 41.38 2.54
N ASN A 5 -44.90 42.25 3.06
CA ASN A 5 -43.43 42.33 2.95
C ASN A 5 -42.89 42.63 4.39
N PRO A 6 -41.57 42.83 4.63
CA PRO A 6 -40.63 41.92 5.29
C PRO A 6 -40.43 42.09 6.83
N PHE A 7 -39.54 41.26 7.42
CA PHE A 7 -38.98 41.26 8.79
C PHE A 7 -39.88 40.90 10.00
N THR A 8 -39.47 39.89 10.78
CA THR A 8 -39.25 40.06 12.25
C THR A 8 -38.43 38.91 12.87
N ILE A 9 -37.72 39.25 13.95
CA ILE A 9 -37.10 38.33 14.92
C ILE A 9 -38.13 38.05 16.03
N THR A 10 -38.13 36.85 16.60
CA THR A 10 -38.77 36.62 17.91
C THR A 10 -37.79 35.97 18.87
N ALA A 11 -37.25 36.76 19.79
CA ALA A 11 -36.75 36.26 21.06
C ALA A 11 -37.89 36.27 22.08
N ALA A 12 -37.97 35.27 22.96
CA ALA A 12 -38.85 35.28 24.12
C ALA A 12 -38.01 35.02 25.37
N LEU A 13 -38.11 35.97 26.31
CA LEU A 13 -37.37 36.07 27.56
C LEU A 13 -38.29 35.65 28.71
N LEU A 14 -37.78 34.94 29.72
CA LEU A 14 -38.22 35.19 31.10
C LEU A 14 -37.11 34.91 32.13
N LEU A 15 -37.21 35.58 33.28
CA LEU A 15 -36.12 35.89 34.20
C LEU A 15 -36.63 35.82 35.66
N ALA A 16 -35.91 35.13 36.54
CA ALA A 16 -35.86 35.32 38.01
C ALA A 16 -34.79 34.35 38.57
N ILE A 17 -33.60 34.77 39.02
CA ILE A 17 -33.24 35.57 40.22
C ILE A 17 -33.43 34.80 41.54
N ALA A 18 -32.31 34.35 42.14
CA ALA A 18 -31.97 34.55 43.56
C ALA A 18 -30.47 34.24 43.80
N THR A 19 -29.80 35.11 44.54
CA THR A 19 -28.39 34.99 44.99
C THR A 19 -28.29 34.29 46.36
N VAL A 20 -27.08 33.83 46.76
CA VAL A 20 -26.33 34.33 47.94
C VAL A 20 -25.13 33.42 48.32
N ALA A 21 -24.01 34.08 48.67
CA ALA A 21 -22.86 33.66 49.50
C ALA A 21 -21.91 32.50 49.10
N THR A 22 -20.63 32.87 49.01
CA THR A 22 -19.46 32.04 49.34
C THR A 22 -19.28 31.94 50.88
N PRO A 23 -18.37 31.07 51.36
CA PRO A 23 -17.10 31.62 51.86
C PRO A 23 -15.85 30.90 51.35
N ALA A 24 -14.68 31.46 51.68
CA ALA A 24 -13.37 31.15 51.09
C ALA A 24 -12.48 30.24 51.96
N LEU A 25 -11.36 29.77 51.39
CA LEU A 25 -10.03 29.39 51.96
C LEU A 25 -9.31 28.51 50.90
N ALA A 26 -8.00 28.58 50.62
CA ALA A 26 -6.92 29.51 50.97
C ALA A 26 -5.82 29.44 49.87
N ALA A 27 -4.91 30.43 49.81
CA ALA A 27 -3.79 30.45 48.85
C ALA A 27 -2.55 29.69 49.35
N PRO A 28 -1.52 29.51 48.49
CA PRO A 28 -0.20 29.98 48.94
C PRO A 28 0.63 30.74 47.89
N ALA A 29 1.26 31.81 48.40
CA ALA A 29 2.53 32.46 48.04
C ALA A 29 3.13 32.33 46.62
N GLN A 30 3.36 33.49 45.99
CA GLN A 30 4.54 33.70 45.13
C GLN A 30 5.78 33.95 45.99
N CYS A 31 6.97 33.58 45.49
CA CYS A 31 8.23 34.13 45.97
C CYS A 31 9.21 34.29 44.80
N THR A 32 9.82 35.47 44.68
CA THR A 32 10.76 35.83 43.61
C THR A 32 12.19 35.81 44.13
N SER A 33 13.13 35.26 43.35
CA SER A 33 14.50 35.78 43.26
C SER A 33 15.26 35.17 42.09
N LEU A 34 16.10 35.98 41.45
CA LEU A 34 17.07 35.57 40.44
C LEU A 34 18.37 35.15 41.14
N ALA A 35 18.93 34.01 40.77
CA ALA A 35 20.28 33.60 41.15
C ALA A 35 21.13 33.40 39.90
N THR A 36 22.14 34.24 39.71
CA THR A 36 23.11 34.14 38.62
C THR A 36 24.11 33.03 38.94
N VAL A 37 24.18 31.99 38.10
CA VAL A 37 25.20 30.94 38.23
C VAL A 37 26.28 31.17 37.18
N THR A 38 27.47 31.59 37.64
CA THR A 38 28.66 31.70 36.80
C THR A 38 29.31 30.31 36.68
N VAL A 39 29.32 29.75 35.47
CA VAL A 39 30.05 28.49 35.18
C VAL A 39 31.37 28.83 34.50
N THR A 40 32.48 28.60 35.19
CA THR A 40 33.82 28.74 34.63
C THR A 40 34.18 27.50 33.82
N VAL A 41 34.54 27.66 32.55
CA VAL A 41 34.94 26.55 31.67
C VAL A 41 36.46 26.41 31.66
N PRO A 42 37.05 25.28 32.11
CA PRO A 42 38.47 25.01 31.92
C PRO A 42 38.75 24.57 30.47
N THR A 43 39.58 25.33 29.76
CA THR A 43 39.98 25.05 28.38
C THR A 43 41.18 24.08 28.33
N THR A 44 40.92 22.81 28.02
CA THR A 44 41.96 21.91 27.47
C THR A 44 41.31 20.89 26.54
N VAL A 45 41.58 21.00 25.23
CA VAL A 45 41.21 19.98 24.23
C VAL A 45 42.46 19.20 23.87
N THR A 46 42.55 17.96 24.32
CA THR A 46 43.62 17.04 23.91
C THR A 46 43.23 16.37 22.60
N VAL A 47 43.88 16.76 21.50
CA VAL A 47 43.66 16.16 20.18
C VAL A 47 44.54 14.91 20.04
N THR A 48 43.96 13.74 20.22
CA THR A 48 44.63 12.47 19.90
C THR A 48 44.45 12.17 18.41
N VAL A 49 45.47 12.49 17.61
CA VAL A 49 45.52 12.13 16.19
C VAL A 49 45.80 10.63 16.06
N PRO A 50 44.93 9.83 15.39
CA PRO A 50 45.26 8.46 15.05
C PRO A 50 46.32 8.45 13.92
N ALA A 51 47.40 7.71 14.12
CA ALA A 51 48.45 7.54 13.12
C ALA A 51 47.91 6.85 11.84
N PRO A 52 48.46 7.14 10.66
CA PRO A 52 47.98 6.56 9.41
C PRO A 52 48.20 5.04 9.37
N VAL A 53 47.10 4.30 9.27
CA VAL A 53 47.14 2.84 9.03
C VAL A 53 47.52 2.59 7.58
N ALA A 54 48.63 1.90 7.34
CA ALA A 54 49.06 1.52 5.99
C ALA A 54 48.05 0.54 5.36
N PRO A 55 47.81 0.60 4.04
CA PRO A 55 46.87 -0.28 3.38
C PRO A 55 47.41 -1.72 3.32
N THR A 56 46.75 -2.65 4.02
CA THR A 56 47.02 -4.09 3.91
C THR A 56 46.67 -4.57 2.50
N ALA A 57 47.61 -5.25 1.84
CA ALA A 57 47.45 -5.67 0.45
C ALA A 57 46.42 -6.81 0.27
N THR A 58 45.48 -6.62 -0.66
CA THR A 58 44.61 -7.68 -1.19
C THR A 58 45.32 -8.37 -2.37
N PRO A 59 45.38 -9.72 -2.44
CA PRO A 59 46.12 -10.41 -3.49
C PRO A 59 45.50 -10.22 -4.88
N THR A 60 46.36 -10.00 -5.86
CA THR A 60 46.02 -9.76 -7.26
C THR A 60 45.66 -11.06 -7.98
N SER A 61 44.47 -11.15 -8.58
CA SER A 61 44.18 -12.21 -9.57
C SER A 61 44.57 -11.74 -10.96
N ALA A 62 45.58 -12.39 -11.55
CA ALA A 62 46.10 -12.04 -12.87
C ALA A 62 45.11 -12.37 -13.99
N THR A 63 45.03 -11.49 -14.99
CA THR A 63 44.34 -11.73 -16.25
C THR A 63 45.22 -12.57 -17.17
N THR A 64 44.68 -13.64 -17.77
CA THR A 64 45.31 -14.33 -18.90
C THR A 64 44.42 -14.23 -20.14
N ILE A 65 45.03 -13.96 -21.28
CA ILE A 65 44.39 -13.57 -22.54
C ILE A 65 44.18 -14.80 -23.44
N ALA A 66 43.06 -14.83 -24.16
CA ALA A 66 42.92 -15.58 -25.42
C ALA A 66 42.26 -14.69 -26.49
N LYS A 67 42.80 -14.69 -27.72
CA LYS A 67 42.37 -13.83 -28.85
C LYS A 67 41.22 -14.46 -29.68
N PRO A 68 40.55 -13.68 -30.55
CA PRO A 68 39.28 -14.06 -31.19
C PRO A 68 39.37 -14.49 -32.66
N THR A 69 38.28 -15.09 -33.14
CA THR A 69 37.83 -15.30 -34.54
C THR A 69 36.34 -15.73 -34.48
N SER A 70 35.41 -15.44 -35.40
CA SER A 70 35.43 -14.88 -36.77
C SER A 70 34.16 -14.05 -37.07
N ALA A 71 34.05 -13.46 -38.27
CA ALA A 71 33.02 -12.49 -38.66
C ALA A 71 31.89 -13.02 -39.58
N VAL A 72 30.76 -12.29 -39.52
CA VAL A 72 29.76 -11.90 -40.57
C VAL A 72 29.72 -12.62 -41.93
N THR A 73 28.52 -13.08 -42.32
CA THR A 73 27.97 -13.01 -43.71
C THR A 73 26.43 -12.86 -43.71
N ILE A 74 25.84 -12.19 -44.72
CA ILE A 74 24.38 -12.02 -44.98
C ILE A 74 24.05 -12.56 -46.39
N PRO A 75 22.87 -13.20 -46.59
CA PRO A 75 21.98 -12.85 -47.73
C PRO A 75 20.48 -12.86 -47.33
N THR A 76 19.62 -11.85 -47.59
CA THR A 76 19.01 -11.33 -48.84
C THR A 76 17.99 -12.23 -49.58
N SER A 77 16.81 -11.62 -49.84
CA SER A 77 15.75 -11.90 -50.85
C SER A 77 14.82 -13.13 -50.74
N ALA A 78 13.51 -12.86 -50.85
CA ALA A 78 12.42 -13.79 -51.20
C ALA A 78 12.19 -13.84 -52.73
N PRO A 79 11.30 -14.70 -53.29
CA PRO A 79 9.91 -14.25 -53.49
C PRO A 79 8.76 -15.31 -53.53
N ALA A 80 7.52 -14.79 -53.38
CA ALA A 80 6.23 -15.16 -54.03
C ALA A 80 5.32 -16.37 -53.62
N ALA A 81 4.07 -15.99 -53.27
CA ALA A 81 2.74 -16.64 -53.50
C ALA A 81 2.43 -18.06 -52.92
N THR A 82 1.22 -18.42 -52.46
CA THR A 82 -0.16 -17.97 -52.82
C THR A 82 -1.18 -18.18 -51.67
N ILE A 83 -2.36 -17.52 -51.74
CA ILE A 83 -3.53 -17.55 -50.80
C ILE A 83 -4.74 -18.10 -51.63
N PRO A 84 -5.69 -18.98 -51.15
CA PRO A 84 -6.68 -18.64 -50.10
C PRO A 84 -7.36 -19.75 -49.21
N LYS A 85 -7.64 -19.38 -47.95
CA LYS A 85 -8.98 -19.36 -47.26
C LYS A 85 -9.97 -20.56 -47.38
N SER A 86 -10.27 -21.24 -46.25
CA SER A 86 -11.63 -21.29 -45.59
C SER A 86 -11.83 -22.45 -44.57
N THR A 87 -12.66 -22.19 -43.56
CA THR A 87 -13.19 -23.07 -42.47
C THR A 87 -14.52 -23.77 -42.88
N PRO A 88 -15.26 -24.54 -42.04
CA PRO A 88 -14.93 -25.35 -40.84
C PRO A 88 -15.63 -26.75 -40.79
N ALA A 89 -15.45 -27.45 -39.65
CA ALA A 89 -16.40 -28.38 -38.99
C ALA A 89 -16.64 -29.82 -39.52
N ALA A 90 -16.60 -30.78 -38.59
CA ALA A 90 -17.22 -32.10 -38.70
C ALA A 90 -17.68 -32.59 -37.30
N THR A 91 -18.77 -33.34 -37.26
CA THR A 91 -19.60 -33.59 -36.06
C THR A 91 -19.39 -35.00 -35.48
N ILE A 92 -19.68 -35.19 -34.20
CA ILE A 92 -19.76 -36.51 -33.54
C ILE A 92 -20.97 -37.31 -34.08
N PRO A 93 -20.83 -38.64 -34.26
CA PRO A 93 -21.87 -39.54 -33.76
C PRO A 93 -21.34 -40.71 -32.92
N THR A 94 -22.19 -41.15 -32.01
CA THR A 94 -22.00 -42.24 -31.04
C THR A 94 -22.22 -43.63 -31.65
N SER A 95 -21.47 -44.64 -31.19
CA SER A 95 -22.01 -45.94 -30.70
C SER A 95 -20.91 -46.93 -30.33
N ALA A 96 -21.18 -47.78 -29.34
CA ALA A 96 -20.45 -49.03 -29.06
C ALA A 96 -21.39 -50.21 -29.34
N PRO A 97 -20.86 -51.41 -29.64
CA PRO A 97 -21.14 -52.51 -28.71
C PRO A 97 -20.04 -53.61 -28.60
N ALA A 98 -20.26 -54.44 -27.58
CA ALA A 98 -19.91 -55.86 -27.45
C ALA A 98 -18.49 -56.31 -27.02
N VAL A 99 -18.55 -57.20 -26.02
CA VAL A 99 -17.49 -57.90 -25.28
C VAL A 99 -16.99 -59.14 -26.03
N THR A 100 -15.69 -59.48 -25.89
CA THR A 100 -15.21 -60.87 -26.00
C THR A 100 -14.06 -61.14 -25.03
N ILE A 101 -14.03 -62.33 -24.39
CA ILE A 101 -12.98 -62.78 -23.44
C ILE A 101 -12.34 -64.08 -23.97
N PRO A 102 -11.00 -64.23 -23.91
CA PRO A 102 -10.31 -65.53 -23.94
C PRO A 102 -9.60 -65.89 -22.61
N PRO A 103 -9.17 -67.15 -22.38
CA PRO A 103 -9.18 -67.73 -21.02
C PRO A 103 -7.83 -68.07 -20.32
N SER A 104 -7.84 -67.91 -18.99
CA SER A 104 -7.31 -68.77 -17.90
C SER A 104 -5.86 -69.34 -17.86
N VAL A 105 -5.01 -68.74 -16.97
CA VAL A 105 -4.10 -69.31 -15.90
C VAL A 105 -3.09 -70.46 -16.21
N PRO A 106 -2.10 -70.79 -15.32
CA PRO A 106 -1.73 -70.31 -13.96
C PRO A 106 -0.26 -69.75 -13.90
N SER A 107 0.50 -69.59 -12.79
CA SER A 107 0.33 -69.84 -11.33
C SER A 107 1.35 -69.02 -10.50
N ALA A 108 1.04 -68.63 -9.25
CA ALA A 108 2.01 -68.37 -8.17
C ALA A 108 1.31 -68.32 -6.78
N THR A 109 1.95 -68.88 -5.74
CA THR A 109 1.30 -69.33 -4.49
C THR A 109 1.42 -68.34 -3.32
N ILE A 110 0.39 -68.26 -2.45
CA ILE A 110 0.34 -67.44 -1.23
C ILE A 110 0.61 -68.28 0.04
N PRO A 111 1.50 -67.85 0.96
CA PRO A 111 1.56 -68.33 2.35
C PRO A 111 0.60 -67.59 3.31
N LYS A 112 0.23 -68.23 4.42
CA LYS A 112 -1.00 -67.99 5.18
C LYS A 112 -0.80 -67.21 6.51
N SER A 113 -1.56 -66.11 6.66
CA SER A 113 -2.07 -65.45 7.90
C SER A 113 -1.16 -65.17 9.13
N THR A 114 -1.33 -63.96 9.70
CA THR A 114 -1.05 -63.59 11.10
C THR A 114 -2.29 -62.83 11.62
N PRO A 115 -2.70 -62.94 12.91
CA PRO A 115 -4.11 -62.74 13.30
C PRO A 115 -4.57 -61.28 13.39
N ALA A 116 -5.90 -61.11 13.38
CA ALA A 116 -6.59 -59.83 13.33
C ALA A 116 -6.41 -58.98 14.60
N VAL A 117 -6.15 -57.68 14.41
CA VAL A 117 -6.43 -56.64 15.40
C VAL A 117 -7.82 -56.09 15.12
N THR A 118 -8.69 -56.13 16.13
CA THR A 118 -10.09 -55.72 16.02
C THR A 118 -10.19 -54.20 15.87
N SER A 119 -10.42 -53.69 14.65
CA SER A 119 -10.76 -52.29 14.44
C SER A 119 -12.16 -52.01 15.00
N THR A 120 -12.25 -51.05 15.92
CA THR A 120 -13.53 -50.46 16.34
C THR A 120 -14.36 -50.04 15.11
N PRO A 121 -15.69 -50.23 15.11
CA PRO A 121 -16.51 -49.93 13.95
C PRO A 121 -16.39 -48.46 13.57
N THR A 122 -15.99 -48.21 12.31
CA THR A 122 -15.97 -46.88 11.72
C THR A 122 -17.36 -46.26 11.85
N ALA A 123 -17.43 -45.05 12.43
CA ALA A 123 -18.68 -44.31 12.47
C ALA A 123 -19.24 -44.17 11.03
N PRO A 124 -20.58 -44.24 10.85
CA PRO A 124 -21.17 -44.13 9.52
C PRO A 124 -20.70 -42.83 8.86
N ALA A 125 -20.35 -42.92 7.56
CA ALA A 125 -19.88 -41.77 6.80
C ALA A 125 -20.87 -40.60 6.96
N ALA A 126 -20.35 -39.45 7.35
CA ALA A 126 -21.17 -38.25 7.53
C ALA A 126 -21.94 -37.96 6.22
N PRO A 127 -23.21 -37.54 6.29
CA PRO A 127 -23.97 -37.18 5.10
C PRO A 127 -23.23 -36.10 4.30
N PRO A 128 -23.34 -36.10 2.96
CA PRO A 128 -22.61 -35.15 2.11
C PRO A 128 -22.88 -33.72 2.56
N ALA A 129 -21.81 -32.98 2.82
CA ALA A 129 -21.89 -31.68 3.48
C ALA A 129 -22.80 -30.70 2.70
N GLN A 130 -23.86 -30.25 3.36
CA GLN A 130 -24.89 -29.43 2.75
C GLN A 130 -24.44 -27.97 2.65
N TRP A 131 -24.05 -27.55 1.45
CA TRP A 131 -23.78 -26.15 1.15
C TRP A 131 -25.07 -25.31 1.26
N LYS A 132 -25.00 -24.18 1.97
CA LYS A 132 -26.13 -23.29 2.21
C LYS A 132 -25.87 -21.91 1.60
N THR A 133 -26.74 -21.52 0.67
CA THR A 133 -26.67 -20.20 0.03
C THR A 133 -27.38 -19.13 0.87
N ILE A 134 -26.69 -18.02 1.12
CA ILE A 134 -27.16 -16.82 1.80
C ILE A 134 -27.17 -15.68 0.77
N THR A 135 -28.33 -15.06 0.56
CA THR A 135 -28.52 -13.95 -0.41
C THR A 135 -29.08 -12.67 0.23
N LYS A 136 -29.39 -12.72 1.54
CA LYS A 136 -29.85 -11.57 2.33
C LYS A 136 -28.76 -11.18 3.32
N ASN A 137 -28.65 -9.89 3.60
CA ASN A 137 -27.79 -9.39 4.66
C ASN A 137 -28.13 -10.06 5.99
N GLY A 138 -27.11 -10.51 6.72
CA GLY A 138 -27.30 -11.20 7.98
C GLY A 138 -26.05 -11.92 8.46
N VAL A 139 -26.14 -12.39 9.69
CA VAL A 139 -25.11 -13.19 10.37
C VAL A 139 -25.71 -14.54 10.79
N GLY A 140 -24.86 -15.51 11.10
CA GLY A 140 -25.31 -16.78 11.65
C GLY A 140 -24.15 -17.71 11.97
N THR A 141 -24.47 -18.98 12.21
CA THR A 141 -23.50 -20.04 12.45
C THR A 141 -23.75 -21.22 11.52
N ASP A 142 -22.68 -21.83 11.03
CA ASP A 142 -22.70 -22.96 10.10
C ASP A 142 -21.44 -23.81 10.30
N SER A 143 -21.60 -25.12 10.52
CA SER A 143 -20.52 -26.05 10.91
C SER A 143 -19.64 -25.55 12.07
N GLY A 144 -20.26 -24.95 13.10
CA GLY A 144 -19.55 -24.41 14.26
C GLY A 144 -18.81 -23.08 14.04
N MET A 145 -18.77 -22.57 12.80
CA MET A 145 -18.16 -21.29 12.46
C MET A 145 -19.21 -20.20 12.26
N TRP A 146 -18.90 -18.99 12.70
CA TRP A 146 -19.72 -17.80 12.46
C TRP A 146 -19.59 -17.37 11.01
N TYR A 147 -20.67 -16.85 10.42
CA TYR A 147 -20.67 -16.25 9.09
C TYR A 147 -21.37 -14.89 9.08
N SER A 148 -21.01 -14.07 8.09
CA SER A 148 -21.72 -12.84 7.76
C SER A 148 -21.74 -12.60 6.26
N LEU A 149 -22.87 -12.12 5.76
CA LEU A 149 -22.99 -11.41 4.50
C LEU A 149 -23.56 -10.02 4.79
N TRP A 150 -22.91 -8.98 4.29
CA TRP A 150 -23.46 -7.63 4.21
C TRP A 150 -23.15 -7.05 2.82
N THR A 151 -24.12 -6.36 2.23
CA THR A 151 -23.97 -5.57 1.01
C THR A 151 -24.95 -4.40 1.03
N ASP A 152 -24.58 -3.28 0.41
CA ASP A 152 -25.51 -2.19 0.10
C ASP A 152 -26.44 -2.51 -1.08
N SER A 153 -26.19 -3.62 -1.78
CA SER A 153 -26.85 -4.05 -3.01
C SER A 153 -27.49 -5.44 -2.88
N PRO A 154 -28.56 -5.64 -2.07
CA PRO A 154 -29.15 -6.95 -1.84
C PRO A 154 -29.60 -7.64 -3.14
N GLY A 155 -29.31 -8.95 -3.26
CA GLY A 155 -29.55 -9.73 -4.48
C GLY A 155 -28.41 -9.68 -5.51
N HIS A 156 -27.51 -8.70 -5.42
CA HIS A 156 -26.29 -8.62 -6.25
C HIS A 156 -25.08 -9.33 -5.63
N ALA A 157 -25.20 -9.83 -4.39
CA ALA A 157 -24.19 -10.64 -3.72
C ALA A 157 -24.78 -11.92 -3.12
N SER A 158 -23.96 -12.98 -3.06
CA SER A 158 -24.27 -14.21 -2.34
C SER A 158 -23.05 -14.75 -1.59
N LEU A 159 -23.31 -15.36 -0.44
CA LEU A 159 -22.37 -16.14 0.35
C LEU A 159 -22.88 -17.58 0.41
N ILE A 160 -22.12 -18.54 -0.12
CA ILE A 160 -22.40 -19.96 0.03
C ILE A 160 -21.48 -20.48 1.13
N VAL A 161 -22.05 -20.83 2.28
CA VAL A 161 -21.30 -21.48 3.37
C VAL A 161 -21.29 -22.99 3.14
N GLY A 162 -20.13 -23.61 3.34
CA GLY A 162 -19.91 -25.06 3.28
C GLY A 162 -19.35 -25.58 4.60
N PRO A 163 -18.97 -26.87 4.67
CA PRO A 163 -18.48 -27.48 5.89
C PRO A 163 -17.24 -26.77 6.45
N ASP A 164 -17.08 -26.85 7.76
CA ASP A 164 -15.98 -26.24 8.51
C ASP A 164 -15.85 -24.75 8.16
N GLY A 165 -14.67 -24.29 7.73
CA GLY A 165 -14.45 -22.91 7.28
C GLY A 165 -14.54 -22.71 5.77
N GLN A 166 -15.14 -23.63 5.02
CA GLN A 166 -15.31 -23.44 3.57
C GLN A 166 -16.42 -22.42 3.29
N TYR A 167 -16.12 -21.44 2.45
CA TYR A 167 -17.11 -20.51 1.92
C TYR A 167 -16.79 -20.04 0.51
N LYS A 168 -17.83 -19.66 -0.22
CA LYS A 168 -17.73 -19.03 -1.54
C LYS A 168 -18.51 -17.73 -1.53
N THR A 169 -18.00 -16.71 -2.18
CA THR A 169 -18.70 -15.44 -2.35
C THR A 169 -18.78 -15.14 -3.84
N THR A 170 -19.92 -14.63 -4.29
CA THR A 170 -20.08 -14.06 -5.62
C THR A 170 -20.73 -12.69 -5.49
N TRP A 171 -20.29 -11.72 -6.27
CA TRP A 171 -20.92 -10.40 -6.32
C TRP A 171 -20.88 -9.83 -7.73
N ASN A 172 -21.88 -9.03 -8.09
CA ASN A 172 -21.99 -8.44 -9.42
C ASN A 172 -22.51 -7.00 -9.37
N GLU A 173 -21.65 -6.05 -9.76
CA GLU A 173 -21.95 -4.61 -9.84
C GLU A 173 -22.44 -4.02 -8.50
N VAL A 174 -21.91 -4.52 -7.38
CA VAL A 174 -22.25 -4.01 -6.03
C VAL A 174 -21.58 -2.67 -5.74
N GLY A 175 -22.24 -1.82 -4.97
CA GLY A 175 -21.59 -0.67 -4.35
C GLY A 175 -20.55 -1.10 -3.32
N ASP A 176 -20.93 -1.95 -2.38
CA ASP A 176 -20.06 -2.58 -1.37
C ASP A 176 -20.60 -3.98 -0.98
N VAL A 177 -19.70 -4.93 -0.70
CA VAL A 177 -20.00 -6.26 -0.16
C VAL A 177 -18.88 -6.71 0.77
N VAL A 178 -19.24 -7.23 1.94
CA VAL A 178 -18.34 -7.93 2.87
C VAL A 178 -18.97 -9.28 3.21
N ALA A 179 -18.24 -10.38 2.99
CA ALA A 179 -18.75 -11.72 3.28
C ALA A 179 -17.64 -12.67 3.76
N GLY A 180 -17.94 -13.58 4.69
CA GLY A 180 -16.93 -14.54 5.17
C GLY A 180 -17.39 -15.51 6.24
N LYS A 181 -16.46 -16.39 6.67
CA LYS A 181 -16.59 -17.29 7.82
C LYS A 181 -15.46 -17.08 8.84
N GLY A 182 -15.72 -17.40 10.10
CA GLY A 182 -14.81 -17.22 11.22
C GLY A 182 -15.39 -17.66 12.56
N TRP A 183 -15.11 -16.88 13.59
CA TRP A 183 -15.44 -17.19 14.98
C TRP A 183 -16.37 -16.12 15.57
N PRO A 184 -17.39 -16.53 16.35
CA PRO A 184 -18.34 -15.60 16.98
C PRO A 184 -17.69 -14.74 18.08
N THR A 185 -16.49 -15.14 18.54
CA THR A 185 -15.67 -14.39 19.50
C THR A 185 -14.24 -14.29 18.98
N GLY A 186 -13.70 -13.07 18.93
CA GLY A 186 -12.32 -12.81 18.54
C GLY A 186 -11.33 -13.21 19.63
N SER A 187 -10.12 -13.57 19.22
CA SER A 187 -8.99 -13.84 20.11
C SER A 187 -7.76 -13.06 19.64
N PHE A 188 -7.09 -12.40 20.60
CA PHE A 188 -5.84 -11.68 20.37
C PHE A 188 -4.68 -12.61 19.96
N THR A 189 -4.74 -13.90 20.32
CA THR A 189 -3.69 -14.89 20.06
C THR A 189 -3.97 -15.77 18.85
N ARG A 190 -5.09 -15.56 18.13
CA ARG A 190 -5.52 -16.42 17.03
C ARG A 190 -4.51 -16.41 15.88
N VAL A 191 -4.11 -17.60 15.45
CA VAL A 191 -3.39 -17.80 14.18
C VAL A 191 -4.39 -18.35 13.17
N VAL A 192 -4.70 -17.55 12.14
CA VAL A 192 -5.71 -17.89 11.13
C VAL A 192 -5.01 -18.52 9.93
N GLY A 193 -5.26 -19.80 9.67
CA GLY A 193 -4.82 -20.47 8.45
C GLY A 193 -5.86 -20.27 7.36
N TYR A 194 -5.44 -20.03 6.13
CA TYR A 194 -6.36 -19.90 5.00
C TYR A 194 -5.77 -20.33 3.66
N SER A 195 -6.65 -20.68 2.73
CA SER A 195 -6.31 -20.99 1.35
C SER A 195 -7.51 -20.80 0.43
N GLY A 196 -7.31 -20.28 -0.78
CA GLY A 196 -8.41 -20.19 -1.74
C GLY A 196 -8.08 -19.48 -3.04
N THR A 197 -9.14 -19.10 -3.75
CA THR A 197 -9.10 -18.20 -4.90
C THR A 197 -9.86 -16.92 -4.60
N PHE A 198 -9.40 -15.81 -5.16
CA PHE A 198 -10.04 -14.51 -5.10
C PHE A 198 -9.86 -13.82 -6.47
N SER A 199 -10.98 -13.60 -7.15
CA SER A 199 -11.04 -13.11 -8.53
C SER A 199 -11.95 -11.87 -8.62
N PRO A 200 -11.51 -10.73 -8.08
CA PRO A 200 -12.25 -9.46 -8.17
C PRO A 200 -12.08 -8.80 -9.55
N GLN A 201 -13.14 -8.15 -10.00
CA GLN A 201 -13.19 -7.23 -11.13
C GLN A 201 -13.47 -5.82 -10.61
N GLY A 202 -12.43 -5.17 -10.06
CA GLY A 202 -12.50 -3.82 -9.51
C GLY A 202 -11.67 -3.62 -8.24
N SER A 203 -12.11 -2.69 -7.39
CA SER A 203 -11.57 -2.38 -6.07
C SER A 203 -12.24 -3.19 -4.95
N GLY A 204 -11.60 -3.23 -3.78
CA GLY A 204 -12.18 -3.59 -2.48
C GLY A 204 -11.39 -2.87 -1.40
N PHE A 205 -12.00 -2.52 -0.26
CA PHE A 205 -11.38 -1.74 0.82
C PHE A 205 -11.21 -2.57 2.12
N PRO A 206 -10.53 -3.73 2.05
CA PRO A 206 -10.51 -4.75 3.10
C PRO A 206 -10.26 -4.21 4.51
N TYR A 207 -11.01 -4.76 5.46
CA TYR A 207 -10.87 -4.48 6.88
C TYR A 207 -9.67 -5.22 7.50
N ALA A 208 -9.05 -4.61 8.52
CA ALA A 208 -8.02 -5.19 9.37
C ALA A 208 -6.73 -5.69 8.68
N ILE A 209 -6.68 -6.91 8.13
CA ILE A 209 -5.43 -7.52 7.62
C ILE A 209 -5.65 -8.01 6.19
N SER A 210 -4.83 -7.53 5.26
CA SER A 210 -5.06 -7.66 3.82
C SER A 210 -3.89 -8.35 3.11
N ASP A 211 -4.06 -9.62 2.78
CA ASP A 211 -3.06 -10.44 2.10
C ASP A 211 -3.23 -10.52 0.58
N ASN A 212 -4.43 -10.18 0.09
CA ASN A 212 -4.75 -10.15 -1.33
C ASN A 212 -5.72 -9.00 -1.63
N TRP A 213 -5.72 -8.53 -2.87
CA TRP A 213 -6.54 -7.41 -3.33
C TRP A 213 -6.76 -7.48 -4.84
N GLY A 214 -7.72 -6.71 -5.35
CA GLY A 214 -7.98 -6.59 -6.79
C GLY A 214 -7.04 -5.61 -7.47
N ASN A 215 -7.62 -4.67 -8.21
CA ASN A 215 -6.87 -3.63 -8.93
C ASN A 215 -6.41 -2.47 -8.02
N TYR A 216 -6.89 -2.43 -6.78
CA TYR A 216 -6.57 -1.42 -5.78
C TYR A 216 -5.86 -2.08 -4.59
N ARG A 217 -4.62 -1.66 -4.28
CA ARG A 217 -3.97 -2.04 -3.03
C ARG A 217 -4.53 -1.15 -1.90
N PRO A 218 -4.99 -1.71 -0.78
CA PRO A 218 -5.56 -0.94 0.31
C PRO A 218 -4.53 0.02 0.94
N THR A 219 -4.94 1.25 1.24
CA THR A 219 -4.09 2.29 1.83
C THR A 219 -4.88 3.19 2.80
N GLY A 220 -4.15 3.98 3.60
CA GLY A 220 -4.70 4.95 4.55
C GLY A 220 -3.64 5.93 5.03
N GLU A 221 -3.84 6.54 6.20
CA GLU A 221 -2.79 7.29 6.89
C GLU A 221 -1.72 6.29 7.36
N PHE A 222 -0.53 6.35 6.78
CA PHE A 222 0.55 5.40 7.10
C PHE A 222 1.06 5.59 8.53
N ARG A 223 1.29 4.48 9.22
CA ARG A 223 1.65 4.42 10.65
C ARG A 223 2.95 3.67 10.93
N GLY A 224 3.38 2.78 10.05
CA GLY A 224 4.61 2.01 10.20
C GLY A 224 4.59 0.71 9.40
N THR A 225 5.47 -0.23 9.76
CA THR A 225 5.53 -1.56 9.12
C THR A 225 5.66 -2.67 10.14
N LEU A 226 5.20 -3.87 9.77
CA LEU A 226 5.39 -5.11 10.53
C LEU A 226 5.93 -6.19 9.59
N PHE A 227 6.96 -6.92 10.00
CA PHE A 227 7.30 -8.20 9.36
C PHE A 227 6.56 -9.32 10.08
N SER A 228 5.68 -10.04 9.36
CA SER A 228 4.92 -11.19 9.89
C SER A 228 4.65 -12.18 8.76
N ASP A 229 4.44 -13.45 9.12
CA ASP A 229 3.92 -14.48 8.19
C ASP A 229 4.66 -14.55 6.82
N GLY A 230 5.96 -14.26 6.84
CA GLY A 230 6.86 -14.33 5.68
C GLY A 230 6.87 -13.11 4.74
N ASP A 231 6.33 -11.95 5.12
CA ASP A 231 6.47 -10.70 4.35
C ASP A 231 6.33 -9.45 5.25
N THR A 232 6.62 -8.28 4.68
CA THR A 232 6.32 -6.99 5.29
C THR A 232 4.86 -6.60 5.03
N TYR A 233 4.23 -6.06 6.05
CA TYR A 233 2.94 -5.39 6.03
C TYR A 233 3.16 -3.89 6.23
N ASP A 234 2.52 -3.07 5.40
CA ASP A 234 2.40 -1.64 5.64
C ASP A 234 1.19 -1.39 6.55
N ILE A 235 1.37 -0.60 7.60
CA ILE A 235 0.36 -0.34 8.62
C ILE A 235 -0.29 1.01 8.33
N TYR A 236 -1.62 1.04 8.33
CA TYR A 236 -2.40 2.26 8.08
C TYR A 236 -3.50 2.47 9.13
N GLN A 237 -3.92 3.72 9.30
CA GLN A 237 -5.13 4.13 9.99
C GLN A 237 -6.09 4.78 9.00
N VAL A 238 -7.38 4.46 9.07
CA VAL A 238 -8.42 5.08 8.24
C VAL A 238 -9.60 5.51 9.11
N PHE A 239 -10.00 6.77 8.98
CA PHE A 239 -11.24 7.28 9.58
C PHE A 239 -12.41 7.10 8.61
N ARG A 240 -13.15 6.00 8.77
CA ARG A 240 -14.37 5.72 7.99
C ARG A 240 -15.54 6.55 8.54
N LYS A 241 -16.47 6.96 7.66
CA LYS A 241 -17.64 7.80 8.00
C LYS A 241 -18.98 7.09 7.85
N ASP A 242 -18.96 5.86 7.34
CA ASP A 242 -20.02 5.30 6.49
C ASP A 242 -20.37 3.83 6.77
N ALA A 243 -19.61 3.11 7.61
CA ALA A 243 -19.73 1.65 7.74
C ALA A 243 -19.55 1.09 9.18
N SER A 244 -20.15 1.72 10.20
CA SER A 244 -20.25 1.11 11.54
C SER A 244 -21.63 0.49 11.76
N PRO A 245 -21.76 -0.69 12.39
CA PRO A 245 -23.04 -1.22 12.89
C PRO A 245 -23.80 -0.25 13.83
N SER A 246 -23.10 0.72 14.42
CA SER A 246 -23.66 1.77 15.28
C SER A 246 -23.95 3.11 14.58
N GLY A 247 -23.80 3.21 13.25
CA GLY A 247 -24.13 4.43 12.49
C GLY A 247 -23.23 5.64 12.79
N GLY A 248 -21.97 5.41 13.16
CA GLY A 248 -21.00 6.46 13.52
C GLY A 248 -19.66 6.37 12.80
N LYS A 249 -18.85 7.42 12.93
CA LYS A 249 -17.44 7.41 12.52
C LYS A 249 -16.67 6.38 13.35
N PHE A 250 -15.83 5.57 12.72
CA PHE A 250 -14.98 4.60 13.40
C PHE A 250 -13.56 4.61 12.85
N GLN A 251 -12.63 4.18 13.69
CA GLN A 251 -11.24 4.01 13.30
C GLN A 251 -11.05 2.58 12.78
N ASN A 252 -10.50 2.46 11.57
CA ASN A 252 -10.09 1.19 10.99
C ASN A 252 -8.56 1.14 11.02
N TYR A 253 -8.00 0.17 11.74
CA TYR A 253 -6.56 -0.11 11.73
C TYR A 253 -6.31 -1.19 10.70
N MET A 254 -5.30 -0.99 9.86
CA MET A 254 -5.02 -1.86 8.73
C MET A 254 -3.57 -2.33 8.74
N SER A 255 -3.35 -3.57 8.31
CA SER A 255 -2.05 -4.14 7.97
C SER A 255 -2.17 -4.74 6.57
N VAL A 256 -1.44 -4.20 5.60
CA VAL A 256 -1.58 -4.59 4.19
C VAL A 256 -0.27 -5.23 3.72
N ARG A 257 -0.30 -6.50 3.33
CA ARG A 257 0.88 -7.23 2.86
C ARG A 257 1.49 -6.56 1.64
N ARG A 258 2.81 -6.55 1.49
CA ARG A 258 3.47 -5.95 0.31
C ARG A 258 3.29 -6.82 -0.94
N THR A 259 3.40 -8.14 -0.79
CA THR A 259 3.20 -9.11 -1.88
C THR A 259 1.83 -9.79 -1.70
N LYS A 260 1.05 -9.90 -2.79
CA LYS A 260 -0.21 -10.68 -2.79
C LYS A 260 0.05 -12.16 -2.49
N ARG A 261 -0.82 -12.81 -1.73
CA ARG A 261 -0.89 -14.29 -1.62
C ARG A 261 -2.32 -14.79 -1.45
N SER A 262 -2.61 -15.98 -1.97
CA SER A 262 -3.95 -16.60 -1.91
C SER A 262 -4.08 -17.72 -0.86
N SER A 263 -3.01 -17.97 -0.09
CA SER A 263 -2.98 -18.91 1.03
C SER A 263 -1.86 -18.54 2.01
N GLY A 264 -1.99 -18.94 3.27
CA GLY A 264 -0.98 -18.71 4.30
C GLY A 264 -1.54 -18.75 5.72
N THR A 265 -0.76 -18.23 6.67
CA THR A 265 -1.18 -17.97 8.06
C THR A 265 -1.23 -16.47 8.31
N ILE A 266 -2.17 -15.99 9.11
CA ILE A 266 -2.19 -14.62 9.64
C ILE A 266 -2.04 -14.73 11.16
N THR A 267 -0.91 -14.27 11.69
CA THR A 267 -0.60 -14.30 13.11
C THR A 267 -1.14 -13.03 13.78
N PHE A 268 -2.43 -13.05 14.17
CA PHE A 268 -3.16 -11.84 14.59
C PHE A 268 -2.47 -11.06 15.72
N ALA A 269 -1.84 -11.76 16.66
CA ALA A 269 -1.08 -11.17 17.77
C ALA A 269 -0.02 -10.16 17.29
N ASN A 270 0.71 -10.48 16.22
CA ASN A 270 1.76 -9.62 15.68
C ASN A 270 1.17 -8.29 15.17
N HIS A 271 0.05 -8.36 14.46
CA HIS A 271 -0.66 -7.19 13.94
C HIS A 271 -1.23 -6.32 15.07
N VAL A 272 -1.81 -6.93 16.11
CA VAL A 272 -2.33 -6.19 17.27
C VAL A 272 -1.21 -5.51 18.06
N GLN A 273 -0.08 -6.19 18.26
CA GLN A 273 1.10 -5.61 18.91
C GLN A 273 1.65 -4.43 18.11
N ALA A 274 1.74 -4.57 16.77
CA ALA A 274 2.21 -3.49 15.90
C ALA A 274 1.25 -2.30 15.84
N TRP A 275 -0.07 -2.53 15.83
CA TRP A 275 -1.05 -1.45 15.96
C TRP A 275 -0.89 -0.73 17.31
N ALA A 276 -0.78 -1.46 18.42
CA ALA A 276 -0.57 -0.89 19.74
C ALA A 276 0.73 -0.06 19.83
N SER A 277 1.86 -0.53 19.27
CA SER A 277 3.12 0.23 19.24
C SER A 277 3.04 1.52 18.41
N HIS A 278 2.12 1.59 17.45
CA HIS A 278 1.83 2.78 16.66
C HIS A 278 0.65 3.62 17.19
N GLY A 279 0.32 3.48 18.48
CA GLY A 279 -0.70 4.30 19.15
C GLY A 279 -2.15 3.92 18.80
N MET A 280 -2.36 2.71 18.24
CA MET A 280 -3.65 2.18 17.81
C MET A 280 -4.03 0.91 18.60
N PRO A 281 -4.20 0.98 19.94
CA PRO A 281 -4.63 -0.17 20.72
C PRO A 281 -6.06 -0.58 20.34
N LEU A 282 -6.31 -1.89 20.25
CA LEU A 282 -7.66 -2.43 20.14
C LEU A 282 -8.32 -2.54 21.51
N GLY A 283 -9.62 -2.28 21.55
CA GLY A 283 -10.48 -2.63 22.68
C GLY A 283 -10.87 -4.12 22.68
N PRO A 284 -11.85 -4.52 23.50
CA PRO A 284 -12.38 -5.89 23.53
C PRO A 284 -12.82 -6.35 22.13
N LEU A 285 -12.45 -7.58 21.76
CA LEU A 285 -12.79 -8.14 20.45
C LEU A 285 -14.23 -8.65 20.43
N GLY A 286 -14.98 -8.26 19.40
CA GLY A 286 -16.29 -8.82 19.07
C GLY A 286 -16.14 -10.11 18.26
N VAL A 287 -16.53 -10.07 16.99
CA VAL A 287 -16.32 -11.18 16.04
C VAL A 287 -14.93 -11.12 15.40
N GLN A 288 -14.45 -12.25 14.87
CA GLN A 288 -13.21 -12.31 14.08
C GLN A 288 -13.39 -13.32 12.95
N PHE A 289 -13.15 -12.92 11.71
CA PHE A 289 -13.41 -13.76 10.54
C PHE A 289 -12.50 -13.38 9.38
N LEU A 290 -12.30 -14.33 8.46
CA LEU A 290 -11.66 -14.03 7.19
C LEU A 290 -12.72 -13.55 6.21
N ALA A 291 -12.48 -12.42 5.57
CA ALA A 291 -13.45 -11.72 4.75
C ALA A 291 -13.02 -11.65 3.27
N THR A 292 -13.99 -11.82 2.40
CA THR A 292 -13.97 -11.36 1.01
C THR A 292 -14.67 -10.00 0.95
N GLU A 293 -14.06 -9.04 0.26
CA GLU A 293 -14.64 -7.71 0.05
C GLU A 293 -14.57 -7.28 -1.42
N GLY A 294 -15.60 -6.57 -1.87
CA GLY A 294 -15.65 -5.91 -3.18
C GLY A 294 -16.37 -4.57 -3.10
N TYR A 295 -15.79 -3.53 -3.71
CA TYR A 295 -16.34 -2.17 -3.73
C TYR A 295 -16.39 -1.64 -5.16
N LYS A 296 -17.59 -1.26 -5.62
CA LYS A 296 -17.88 -0.84 -7.01
C LYS A 296 -17.30 -1.82 -8.02
N SER A 297 -17.65 -3.10 -7.84
CA SER A 297 -16.98 -4.23 -8.49
C SER A 297 -17.92 -5.42 -8.71
N SER A 298 -17.46 -6.36 -9.53
CA SER A 298 -17.97 -7.73 -9.60
C SER A 298 -16.86 -8.71 -9.18
N GLY A 299 -17.18 -9.98 -8.96
CA GLY A 299 -16.15 -10.99 -8.73
C GLY A 299 -16.62 -12.24 -7.99
N SER A 300 -15.66 -13.09 -7.65
CA SER A 300 -15.89 -14.26 -6.83
C SER A 300 -14.70 -14.63 -5.95
N SER A 301 -14.98 -15.41 -4.89
CA SER A 301 -13.97 -16.08 -4.07
C SER A 301 -14.41 -17.50 -3.73
N SER A 302 -13.44 -18.38 -3.51
CA SER A 302 -13.65 -19.72 -2.95
C SER A 302 -12.54 -19.98 -1.94
N ILE A 303 -12.88 -19.93 -0.66
CA ILE A 303 -11.92 -19.85 0.45
C ILE A 303 -12.21 -20.95 1.47
N ASN A 304 -11.14 -21.51 2.03
CA ASN A 304 -11.16 -22.30 3.24
C ASN A 304 -10.38 -21.55 4.33
N VAL A 305 -10.94 -21.44 5.53
CA VAL A 305 -10.32 -20.82 6.70
C VAL A 305 -10.33 -21.77 7.89
N TRP A 306 -9.29 -21.75 8.72
CA TRP A 306 -9.22 -22.55 9.94
C TRP A 306 -8.37 -21.85 11.01
N GLU A 307 -8.44 -22.36 12.24
CA GLU A 307 -7.53 -21.95 13.32
C GLU A 307 -6.32 -22.90 13.31
N VAL A 308 -5.11 -22.33 13.30
CA VAL A 308 -3.89 -23.13 13.37
C VAL A 308 -3.65 -23.53 14.82
N THR A 309 -4.07 -24.74 15.18
CA THR A 309 -3.66 -25.36 16.44
C THR A 309 -2.17 -25.66 16.39
N ALA A 310 -1.39 -25.07 17.31
CA ALA A 310 -0.01 -25.49 17.48
C ALA A 310 0.05 -26.99 17.83
N PRO A 311 1.05 -27.75 17.38
CA PRO A 311 1.32 -29.07 17.95
C PRO A 311 1.52 -28.91 19.46
N ALA A 312 0.96 -29.82 20.26
CA ALA A 312 1.27 -29.85 21.69
C ALA A 312 2.80 -29.89 21.87
N PRO A 313 3.37 -29.18 22.86
CA PRO A 313 4.82 -29.11 23.04
C PRO A 313 5.37 -30.49 23.35
N VAL A 314 5.90 -31.16 22.32
CA VAL A 314 6.64 -32.40 22.48
C VAL A 314 7.91 -32.07 23.26
N SER A 315 8.02 -32.66 24.45
CA SER A 315 9.24 -32.57 25.25
C SER A 315 10.42 -33.08 24.43
N PRO A 316 11.61 -32.47 24.53
CA PRO A 316 12.74 -32.84 23.68
C PRO A 316 13.19 -34.27 23.99
N ILE A 317 12.83 -35.21 23.11
CA ILE A 317 13.37 -36.57 23.13
C ILE A 317 14.83 -36.48 22.70
N VAL A 318 15.72 -36.77 23.64
CA VAL A 318 17.16 -36.91 23.37
C VAL A 318 17.36 -38.24 22.63
N SER A 319 17.56 -38.16 21.31
CA SER A 319 17.95 -39.32 20.49
C SER A 319 19.47 -39.39 20.34
N PRO A 320 20.11 -40.55 20.61
CA PRO A 320 21.55 -40.67 20.58
C PRO A 320 22.11 -40.71 19.16
N THR A 321 23.34 -40.22 19.02
CA THR A 321 24.12 -40.15 17.79
C THR A 321 24.31 -41.52 17.12
N SER A 322 23.94 -41.63 15.84
CA SER A 322 24.55 -42.61 14.94
C SER A 322 24.82 -41.96 13.58
N VAL A 323 26.07 -42.07 13.12
CA VAL A 323 26.53 -41.52 11.84
C VAL A 323 26.29 -42.57 10.76
N ALA A 324 25.36 -42.30 9.84
CA ALA A 324 25.14 -43.10 8.65
C ALA A 324 25.64 -42.36 7.40
N THR A 325 26.63 -42.93 6.72
CA THR A 325 27.26 -42.34 5.54
C THR A 325 26.31 -42.38 4.33
N ILE A 326 25.92 -41.22 3.81
CA ILE A 326 25.05 -41.13 2.62
C ILE A 326 25.92 -41.21 1.34
N PRO A 327 25.63 -42.12 0.39
CA PRO A 327 26.36 -42.15 -0.89
C PRO A 327 25.97 -40.97 -1.78
N LYS A 328 26.98 -40.43 -2.48
CA LYS A 328 26.90 -39.26 -3.36
C LYS A 328 25.93 -39.49 -4.54
N SER A 329 24.76 -38.87 -4.49
CA SER A 329 23.84 -38.78 -5.64
C SER A 329 24.27 -37.71 -6.64
N THR A 330 24.00 -37.96 -7.92
CA THR A 330 24.25 -37.05 -9.04
C THR A 330 23.25 -35.88 -9.05
N PRO A 331 23.65 -34.69 -9.56
CA PRO A 331 22.77 -33.53 -9.58
C PRO A 331 21.65 -33.72 -10.62
N VAL A 332 20.41 -33.70 -10.16
CA VAL A 332 19.23 -33.56 -11.03
C VAL A 332 19.16 -32.11 -11.47
N ALA A 333 19.08 -31.87 -12.79
CA ALA A 333 18.96 -30.53 -13.34
C ALA A 333 17.62 -29.89 -12.94
N THR A 334 17.66 -28.92 -12.03
CA THR A 334 16.49 -28.14 -11.63
C THR A 334 16.11 -27.19 -12.77
N SER A 335 14.97 -27.42 -13.42
CA SER A 335 14.42 -26.44 -14.36
C SER A 335 13.92 -25.23 -13.60
N THR A 336 14.52 -24.06 -13.85
CA THR A 336 14.05 -22.79 -13.31
C THR A 336 12.61 -22.55 -13.79
N PRO A 337 11.62 -22.36 -12.90
CA PRO A 337 10.27 -22.05 -13.34
C PRO A 337 10.29 -20.64 -13.96
N THR A 338 10.05 -20.57 -15.27
CA THR A 338 9.85 -19.30 -15.97
C THR A 338 8.61 -18.62 -15.40
N THR A 339 8.83 -17.52 -14.67
CA THR A 339 7.74 -16.68 -14.17
C THR A 339 6.92 -16.19 -15.38
N PRO A 340 5.58 -16.39 -15.40
CA PRO A 340 4.75 -15.82 -16.44
C PRO A 340 4.98 -14.31 -16.51
N ALA A 341 5.12 -13.76 -17.73
CA ALA A 341 5.28 -12.32 -17.91
C ALA A 341 4.12 -11.59 -17.22
N ALA A 342 4.45 -10.60 -16.38
CA ALA A 342 3.44 -9.79 -15.72
C ALA A 342 2.52 -9.15 -16.77
N PRO A 343 1.19 -9.08 -16.52
CA PRO A 343 0.29 -8.39 -17.44
C PRO A 343 0.78 -6.95 -17.65
N PRO A 344 0.61 -6.38 -18.86
CA PRO A 344 1.10 -5.04 -19.17
C PRO A 344 0.57 -4.04 -18.15
N ALA A 345 1.46 -3.20 -17.63
CA ALA A 345 1.14 -2.18 -16.64
C ALA A 345 -0.07 -1.35 -17.13
N GLN A 346 -1.13 -1.30 -16.34
CA GLN A 346 -2.25 -0.41 -16.65
C GLN A 346 -1.81 1.03 -16.42
N TRP A 347 -2.22 1.92 -17.33
CA TRP A 347 -2.01 3.36 -17.22
C TRP A 347 -3.34 4.10 -17.40
N LYS A 348 -3.57 5.15 -16.62
CA LYS A 348 -4.77 6.00 -16.73
C LYS A 348 -4.36 7.45 -16.95
N THR A 349 -4.69 7.96 -18.13
CA THR A 349 -4.45 9.35 -18.50
C THR A 349 -5.54 10.26 -17.95
N ILE A 350 -5.11 11.36 -17.33
CA ILE A 350 -5.95 12.38 -16.71
C ILE A 350 -5.58 13.72 -17.33
N SER A 351 -6.57 14.43 -17.85
CA SER A 351 -6.45 15.74 -18.51
C SER A 351 -7.43 16.78 -17.96
N LYS A 352 -8.06 16.48 -16.82
CA LYS A 352 -8.98 17.34 -16.07
C LYS A 352 -8.50 17.45 -14.63
N ASN A 353 -8.63 18.63 -14.04
CA ASN A 353 -8.22 18.90 -12.66
C ASN A 353 -8.86 17.92 -11.69
N GLY A 354 -8.04 17.33 -10.82
CA GLY A 354 -8.45 16.24 -9.95
C GLY A 354 -7.29 15.69 -9.13
N SER A 355 -7.63 14.86 -8.14
CA SER A 355 -6.68 14.14 -7.31
C SER A 355 -7.32 12.87 -6.77
N GLY A 356 -6.51 11.95 -6.23
CA GLY A 356 -7.02 10.71 -5.66
C GLY A 356 -6.04 9.54 -5.81
N TYR A 357 -6.58 8.34 -5.94
CA TYR A 357 -5.82 7.11 -6.06
C TYR A 357 -6.27 6.36 -7.30
N GLU A 358 -5.43 6.31 -8.33
CA GLU A 358 -5.70 5.59 -9.58
C GLU A 358 -4.70 4.46 -9.73
N LEU A 359 -5.17 3.28 -10.15
CA LEU A 359 -4.36 2.10 -10.51
C LEU A 359 -3.39 1.59 -9.43
N GLY A 360 -3.61 2.00 -8.17
CA GLY A 360 -2.80 1.61 -7.03
C GLY A 360 -1.54 2.46 -6.84
N GLY A 361 -1.05 2.47 -5.60
CA GLY A 361 0.14 3.21 -5.21
C GLY A 361 -0.14 4.61 -4.66
N LEU A 362 0.79 5.53 -4.92
CA LEU A 362 0.79 6.87 -4.32
C LEU A 362 -0.38 7.74 -4.83
N TRP A 363 -0.87 8.63 -3.97
CA TRP A 363 -1.90 9.61 -4.29
C TRP A 363 -1.40 10.54 -5.39
N TYR A 364 -2.24 10.82 -6.39
CA TYR A 364 -1.90 11.76 -7.46
C TYR A 364 -2.57 13.11 -7.26
N SER A 365 -1.93 14.15 -7.77
CA SER A 365 -2.54 15.45 -8.02
C SER A 365 -2.36 15.84 -9.48
N PHE A 366 -3.38 16.46 -10.07
CA PHE A 366 -3.32 17.11 -11.37
C PHE A 366 -4.10 18.43 -11.31
N TRP A 367 -3.42 19.54 -11.57
CA TRP A 367 -4.03 20.85 -11.75
C TRP A 367 -3.42 21.54 -12.96
N ALA A 368 -4.28 22.09 -13.82
CA ALA A 368 -3.93 22.95 -14.93
C ALA A 368 -4.87 24.17 -14.94
N ASP A 369 -4.37 25.32 -15.38
CA ASP A 369 -5.20 26.52 -15.55
C ASP A 369 -6.11 26.43 -16.78
N VAL A 370 -5.60 25.85 -17.88
CA VAL A 370 -6.33 25.56 -19.11
C VAL A 370 -6.35 24.04 -19.37
N PRO A 371 -7.49 23.35 -19.13
CA PRO A 371 -7.61 21.91 -19.39
C PRO A 371 -7.31 21.54 -20.85
N GLY A 372 -6.78 20.33 -21.06
CA GLY A 372 -6.53 19.77 -22.40
C GLY A 372 -5.16 20.09 -23.01
N HIS A 373 -4.40 21.04 -22.47
CA HIS A 373 -3.02 21.35 -22.90
C HIS A 373 -1.94 20.53 -22.17
N SER A 374 -2.31 19.85 -21.09
CA SER A 374 -1.46 18.94 -20.34
C SER A 374 -2.23 17.70 -19.89
N SER A 375 -1.47 16.64 -19.59
CA SER A 375 -1.99 15.43 -18.97
C SER A 375 -0.96 14.80 -18.04
N ILE A 376 -1.46 14.03 -17.07
CA ILE A 376 -0.70 13.05 -16.31
C ILE A 376 -1.24 11.65 -16.64
N SER A 377 -0.36 10.70 -16.97
CA SER A 377 -0.72 9.29 -17.01
C SER A 377 -0.23 8.64 -15.73
N ILE A 378 -1.16 8.15 -14.92
CA ILE A 378 -0.85 7.41 -13.70
C ILE A 378 -0.51 5.97 -14.06
N GLY A 379 0.67 5.52 -13.67
CA GLY A 379 1.09 4.12 -13.72
C GLY A 379 1.08 3.47 -12.33
N PRO A 380 1.49 2.19 -12.22
CA PRO A 380 1.51 1.46 -10.96
C PRO A 380 2.46 2.07 -9.93
N ASP A 381 2.18 1.82 -8.65
CA ASP A 381 3.01 2.20 -7.51
C ASP A 381 3.35 3.71 -7.48
N GLY A 382 4.61 4.05 -7.71
CA GLY A 382 5.13 5.41 -7.74
C GLY A 382 5.10 6.10 -9.10
N GLN A 383 4.69 5.40 -10.16
CA GLN A 383 4.96 5.82 -11.53
C GLN A 383 3.93 6.82 -12.05
N TYR A 384 4.40 7.91 -12.65
CA TYR A 384 3.60 8.80 -13.48
C TYR A 384 4.40 9.31 -14.67
N THR A 385 3.72 9.60 -15.77
CA THR A 385 4.28 10.41 -16.86
C THR A 385 3.46 11.68 -17.02
N THR A 386 4.07 12.75 -17.51
CA THR A 386 3.34 13.93 -17.98
C THR A 386 3.69 14.24 -19.42
N SER A 387 2.72 14.80 -20.14
CA SER A 387 2.91 15.40 -21.46
C SER A 387 2.21 16.74 -21.46
N TRP A 388 2.87 17.78 -21.97
CA TRP A 388 2.29 19.11 -22.03
C TRP A 388 2.74 19.88 -23.28
N ASN A 389 1.84 20.69 -23.83
CA ASN A 389 2.08 21.42 -25.07
C ASN A 389 1.46 22.82 -25.02
N SER A 390 2.30 23.85 -25.06
CA SER A 390 1.92 25.26 -25.01
C SER A 390 0.97 25.58 -23.87
N VAL A 391 1.24 25.04 -22.68
CA VAL A 391 0.45 25.32 -21.46
C VAL A 391 0.62 26.76 -21.02
N SER A 392 -0.38 27.32 -20.35
CA SER A 392 -0.18 28.52 -19.54
C SER A 392 0.45 28.11 -18.19
N ASN A 393 -0.21 27.26 -17.39
CA ASN A 393 0.37 26.66 -16.18
C ASN A 393 -0.23 25.27 -15.85
N PHE A 394 0.58 24.33 -15.39
CA PHE A 394 0.11 23.11 -14.73
C PHE A 394 1.10 22.58 -13.69
N VAL A 395 0.59 21.88 -12.68
CA VAL A 395 1.35 21.12 -11.68
C VAL A 395 0.73 19.73 -11.54
N ALA A 396 1.53 18.68 -11.69
CA ALA A 396 1.05 17.30 -11.60
C ALA A 396 2.11 16.32 -11.07
N GLY A 397 1.69 15.30 -10.32
CA GLY A 397 2.60 14.26 -9.85
C GLY A 397 1.98 13.26 -8.87
N LYS A 398 2.83 12.45 -8.20
CA LYS A 398 2.43 11.44 -7.21
C LYS A 398 3.15 11.60 -5.86
N GLY A 399 2.45 11.29 -4.78
CA GLY A 399 2.90 11.42 -3.39
C GLY A 399 1.76 11.13 -2.40
N TRP A 400 1.49 12.09 -1.52
CA TRP A 400 0.64 11.92 -0.34
C TRP A 400 -0.34 13.09 -0.18
N PRO A 401 -1.62 12.84 0.20
CA PRO A 401 -2.60 13.89 0.42
C PRO A 401 -2.33 14.72 1.69
N THR A 402 -1.48 14.20 2.58
CA THR A 402 -1.03 14.86 3.81
C THR A 402 0.49 14.71 3.89
N GLY A 403 1.19 15.83 4.08
CA GLY A 403 2.63 15.90 4.19
C GLY A 403 3.14 15.41 5.54
N SER A 404 4.38 14.94 5.56
CA SER A 404 5.13 14.66 6.78
C SER A 404 6.36 15.59 6.85
N PRO A 405 6.72 16.10 8.04
CA PRO A 405 7.89 16.96 8.22
C PRO A 405 9.21 16.18 8.23
N THR A 406 9.18 14.85 8.25
CA THR A 406 10.35 13.97 8.32
C THR A 406 10.47 13.01 7.14
N ARG A 407 9.60 13.12 6.13
CA ARG A 407 9.54 12.19 5.01
C ARG A 407 10.86 12.17 4.23
N VAL A 408 11.34 10.96 3.93
CA VAL A 408 12.46 10.74 3.01
C VAL A 408 11.87 10.17 1.72
N VAL A 409 12.08 10.88 0.61
CA VAL A 409 11.53 10.50 -0.70
C VAL A 409 12.68 10.09 -1.59
N GLU A 410 12.57 8.94 -2.25
CA GLU A 410 13.47 8.59 -3.35
C GLU A 410 12.68 8.61 -4.66
N TYR A 411 13.24 9.26 -5.68
CA TYR A 411 12.62 9.37 -6.98
C TYR A 411 13.63 9.11 -8.10
N SER A 412 13.14 8.70 -9.27
CA SER A 412 13.96 8.51 -10.46
C SER A 412 13.16 8.69 -11.73
N GLY A 413 13.79 9.22 -12.78
CA GLY A 413 13.10 9.36 -14.06
C GLY A 413 13.75 10.29 -15.07
N THR A 414 12.96 10.64 -16.08
CA THR A 414 13.30 11.62 -17.12
C THR A 414 12.43 12.87 -16.98
N PHE A 415 13.03 14.03 -17.25
CA PHE A 415 12.35 15.33 -17.24
C PHE A 415 12.91 16.16 -18.39
N SER A 416 12.07 16.44 -19.37
CA SER A 416 12.43 17.00 -20.68
C SER A 416 11.59 18.23 -21.01
N PRO A 417 11.75 19.35 -20.28
CA PRO A 417 11.04 20.59 -20.55
C PRO A 417 11.59 21.30 -21.81
N GLN A 418 10.67 21.86 -22.60
CA GLN A 418 10.94 22.77 -23.71
C GLN A 418 10.41 24.16 -23.32
N GLY A 419 11.22 24.92 -22.58
CA GLY A 419 10.83 26.18 -21.95
C GLY A 419 10.92 26.10 -20.43
N ASN A 420 10.04 26.80 -19.71
CA ASN A 420 10.05 26.81 -18.25
C ASN A 420 9.25 25.63 -17.67
N GLY A 421 9.76 25.05 -16.60
CA GLY A 421 9.14 23.96 -15.85
C GLY A 421 10.09 23.44 -14.78
N TYR A 422 9.57 22.77 -13.77
CA TYR A 422 10.32 22.31 -12.61
C TYR A 422 10.04 20.83 -12.30
N LEU A 423 11.03 20.16 -11.71
CA LEU A 423 10.88 18.87 -11.05
C LEU A 423 11.24 19.06 -9.57
N SER A 424 10.23 18.96 -8.70
CA SER A 424 10.35 19.31 -7.28
C SER A 424 9.57 18.37 -6.39
N VAL A 425 9.96 18.21 -5.13
CA VAL A 425 8.95 17.97 -4.09
C VAL A 425 8.17 19.26 -3.92
N TYR A 426 6.85 19.16 -3.99
CA TYR A 426 5.90 20.27 -3.95
C TYR A 426 4.84 20.01 -2.88
N GLY A 427 4.33 21.08 -2.27
CA GLY A 427 3.18 20.97 -1.39
C GLY A 427 2.66 22.29 -0.86
N TRP A 428 1.62 22.19 -0.04
CA TRP A 428 1.01 23.32 0.67
C TRP A 428 1.07 23.11 2.18
N ALA A 429 1.07 24.21 2.92
CA ALA A 429 1.08 24.23 4.38
C ALA A 429 0.35 25.47 4.92
N LYS A 430 0.18 25.53 6.24
CA LYS A 430 -0.46 26.62 6.98
C LYS A 430 -1.81 27.03 6.40
N ASP A 431 -2.71 26.05 6.30
CA ASP A 431 -4.07 26.23 5.76
C ASP A 431 -4.09 26.90 4.38
N TRP A 432 -3.21 26.44 3.50
CA TRP A 432 -3.00 26.93 2.12
C TRP A 432 -2.45 28.36 2.00
N SER A 433 -1.88 28.93 3.06
CA SER A 433 -1.20 30.23 3.03
C SER A 433 0.30 30.16 2.73
N VAL A 434 0.87 28.95 2.70
CA VAL A 434 2.25 28.70 2.26
C VAL A 434 2.28 27.57 1.23
N GLU A 435 2.87 27.84 0.08
CA GLU A 435 3.26 26.86 -0.93
C GLU A 435 4.76 26.58 -0.78
N TYR A 436 5.23 25.36 -1.05
CA TYR A 436 6.65 25.05 -0.90
C TYR A 436 7.19 24.10 -1.96
N TYR A 437 8.48 24.27 -2.25
CA TYR A 437 9.22 23.62 -3.31
C TYR A 437 10.62 23.19 -2.85
N ILE A 438 10.98 21.94 -3.08
CA ILE A 438 12.37 21.46 -3.05
C ILE A 438 12.70 21.00 -4.47
N THR A 439 13.37 21.86 -5.23
CA THR A 439 13.55 21.76 -6.68
C THR A 439 14.90 21.17 -7.04
N ASP A 440 14.88 19.99 -7.67
CA ASP A 440 16.07 19.25 -8.09
C ASP A 440 16.39 19.43 -9.59
N ASN A 441 15.40 19.80 -10.42
CA ASN A 441 15.63 20.11 -11.84
C ASN A 441 14.70 21.22 -12.34
N TRP A 442 15.11 21.91 -13.40
CA TRP A 442 14.37 23.00 -14.02
C TRP A 442 14.74 23.17 -15.50
N GLY A 443 13.81 23.74 -16.27
CA GLY A 443 13.96 24.04 -17.70
C GLY A 443 14.85 25.25 -17.98
N ASN A 444 14.45 26.12 -18.89
CA ASN A 444 15.26 27.30 -19.28
C ASN A 444 15.36 28.40 -18.20
N TYR A 445 14.60 28.30 -17.11
CA TYR A 445 14.59 29.27 -16.01
C TYR A 445 14.80 28.56 -14.67
N ARG A 446 15.74 29.06 -13.85
CA ARG A 446 15.96 28.57 -12.48
C ARG A 446 15.08 29.39 -11.53
N PRO A 447 14.26 28.77 -10.66
CA PRO A 447 13.47 29.55 -9.71
C PRO A 447 14.38 30.28 -8.71
N THR A 448 14.01 31.52 -8.41
CA THR A 448 14.71 32.43 -7.49
C THR A 448 13.69 33.30 -6.76
N GLY A 449 14.14 34.04 -5.74
CA GLY A 449 13.32 34.95 -4.95
C GLY A 449 14.18 35.79 -4.01
N GLU A 450 13.61 36.22 -2.89
CA GLU A 450 14.40 36.82 -1.80
C GLU A 450 15.28 35.74 -1.17
N PHE A 451 16.61 35.86 -1.33
CA PHE A 451 17.55 34.86 -0.82
C PHE A 451 17.59 34.87 0.71
N ARG A 452 17.54 33.67 1.32
CA ARG A 452 17.43 33.47 2.77
C ARG A 452 18.59 32.69 3.37
N GLY A 453 19.36 31.97 2.56
CA GLY A 453 20.47 31.14 3.01
C GLY A 453 20.66 29.92 2.13
N THR A 454 21.31 28.88 2.66
CA THR A 454 21.57 27.62 1.97
C THR A 454 21.37 26.43 2.89
N VAL A 455 21.07 25.27 2.33
CA VAL A 455 21.12 23.98 3.04
C VAL A 455 21.87 22.96 2.20
N ASP A 456 22.82 22.26 2.81
CA ASP A 456 23.45 21.08 2.23
C ASP A 456 22.63 19.86 2.59
N SER A 457 22.12 19.14 1.58
CA SER A 457 21.35 17.92 1.76
C SER A 457 21.55 16.99 0.57
N ASP A 458 21.48 15.68 0.81
CA ASP A 458 21.40 14.65 -0.24
C ASP A 458 22.49 14.77 -1.34
N GLY A 459 23.68 15.24 -0.95
CA GLY A 459 24.87 15.34 -1.80
C GLY A 459 25.05 16.63 -2.61
N ASP A 460 24.33 17.72 -2.32
CA ASP A 460 24.57 19.05 -2.93
C ASP A 460 24.02 20.19 -2.05
N THR A 461 24.40 21.42 -2.39
CA THR A 461 23.85 22.64 -1.79
C THR A 461 22.55 23.05 -2.50
N TYR A 462 21.58 23.48 -1.71
CA TYR A 462 20.36 24.13 -2.16
C TYR A 462 20.38 25.60 -1.72
N ASP A 463 20.08 26.52 -2.63
CA ASP A 463 19.83 27.92 -2.29
C ASP A 463 18.38 28.08 -1.79
N ILE A 464 18.20 28.80 -0.69
CA ILE A 464 16.89 29.00 -0.07
C ILE A 464 16.33 30.37 -0.48
N TYR A 465 15.08 30.38 -0.95
CA TYR A 465 14.38 31.62 -1.31
C TYR A 465 12.98 31.71 -0.71
N GLN A 466 12.52 32.95 -0.48
CA GLN A 466 11.14 33.28 -0.14
C GLN A 466 10.54 34.19 -1.23
N VAL A 467 9.27 33.99 -1.57
CA VAL A 467 8.51 34.87 -2.48
C VAL A 467 7.14 35.15 -1.88
N PHE A 468 6.64 36.37 -2.04
CA PHE A 468 5.25 36.73 -1.70
C PHE A 468 4.43 36.82 -2.98
N ARG A 469 3.32 36.08 -3.05
CA ARG A 469 2.45 35.98 -4.23
C ARG A 469 1.07 36.54 -3.94
N GLN A 470 0.39 36.99 -5.00
CA GLN A 470 -1.01 37.45 -4.98
C GLN A 470 -1.87 36.70 -6.03
N ASP A 471 -1.32 35.60 -6.54
CA ASP A 471 -1.89 34.72 -7.56
C ASP A 471 -2.98 33.79 -6.97
N PRO A 472 -3.73 33.00 -7.78
CA PRO A 472 -4.66 32.02 -7.25
C PRO A 472 -3.98 30.97 -6.36
N SER A 473 -4.32 30.96 -5.07
CA SER A 473 -4.06 29.88 -4.12
C SER A 473 -5.35 29.09 -3.82
N PRO A 474 -5.26 27.88 -3.24
CA PRO A 474 -6.44 27.10 -2.86
C PRO A 474 -7.37 27.78 -1.84
N ALA A 475 -6.86 28.71 -1.02
CA ALA A 475 -7.66 29.53 -0.10
C ALA A 475 -8.04 30.92 -0.68
N GLY A 476 -7.44 31.32 -1.82
CA GLY A 476 -7.51 32.67 -2.36
C GLY A 476 -6.65 33.69 -1.61
N GLY A 477 -6.29 34.78 -2.30
CA GLY A 477 -5.56 35.90 -1.71
C GLY A 477 -4.04 35.75 -1.69
N LYS A 478 -3.37 36.50 -0.80
CA LYS A 478 -1.90 36.55 -0.73
C LYS A 478 -1.35 35.34 0.03
N PHE A 479 -0.29 34.73 -0.51
CA PHE A 479 0.39 33.58 0.07
C PHE A 479 1.91 33.70 -0.06
N GLN A 480 2.65 32.86 0.68
CA GLN A 480 4.10 32.80 0.61
C GLN A 480 4.55 31.55 -0.14
N GLN A 481 5.65 31.62 -0.88
CA GLN A 481 6.33 30.46 -1.45
C GLN A 481 7.69 30.28 -0.79
N TYR A 482 7.98 29.07 -0.32
CA TYR A 482 9.29 28.69 0.22
C TYR A 482 10.00 27.75 -0.75
N TRP A 483 11.25 28.08 -1.09
CA TRP A 483 12.03 27.32 -2.06
C TRP A 483 13.33 26.81 -1.43
N SER A 484 13.69 25.58 -1.76
CA SER A 484 15.06 25.06 -1.74
C SER A 484 15.39 24.67 -3.17
N VAL A 485 16.34 25.33 -3.82
CA VAL A 485 16.65 25.10 -5.24
C VAL A 485 18.07 24.55 -5.34
N ARG A 486 18.22 23.31 -5.82
CA ARG A 486 19.53 22.65 -5.94
C ARG A 486 20.46 23.45 -6.84
N ARG A 487 21.77 23.45 -6.58
CA ARG A 487 22.73 24.15 -7.45
C ARG A 487 23.01 23.39 -8.73
N ASN A 488 23.22 22.09 -8.64
CA ASN A 488 23.37 21.21 -9.80
C ASN A 488 22.05 20.49 -10.06
N ARG A 489 21.66 20.32 -11.33
CA ARG A 489 20.41 19.61 -11.69
C ARG A 489 20.54 18.10 -11.49
N ARG A 490 19.45 17.42 -11.09
CA ARG A 490 19.33 15.95 -11.14
C ARG A 490 17.88 15.51 -11.38
N SER A 491 17.68 14.37 -12.05
CA SER A 491 16.36 13.76 -12.30
C SER A 491 16.15 12.44 -11.54
N ALA A 492 17.03 12.12 -10.60
CA ALA A 492 16.92 10.98 -9.70
C ALA A 492 17.73 11.24 -8.42
N GLY A 493 17.27 10.68 -7.30
CA GLY A 493 17.98 10.73 -6.01
C GLY A 493 17.05 10.63 -4.82
N THR A 494 17.63 10.74 -3.62
CA THR A 494 16.91 10.88 -2.35
C THR A 494 16.75 12.36 -2.02
N ILE A 495 15.60 12.75 -1.47
CA ILE A 495 15.31 14.06 -0.90
C ILE A 495 14.90 13.86 0.55
N THR A 496 15.73 14.32 1.48
CA THR A 496 15.48 14.29 2.92
C THR A 496 14.70 15.55 3.29
N ILE A 497 13.37 15.54 3.11
CA ILE A 497 12.51 16.74 3.21
C ILE A 497 12.68 17.46 4.56
N GLY A 498 12.88 16.71 5.64
CA GLY A 498 13.10 17.26 6.98
C GLY A 498 14.35 18.15 7.11
N ASN A 499 15.38 17.99 6.27
CA ASN A 499 16.55 18.87 6.28
C ASN A 499 16.17 20.27 5.77
N HIS A 500 15.44 20.32 4.64
CA HIS A 500 14.95 21.57 4.06
C HIS A 500 13.98 22.29 5.00
N PHE A 501 13.05 21.57 5.62
CA PHE A 501 12.07 22.16 6.54
C PHE A 501 12.74 22.73 7.80
N LYS A 502 13.77 22.06 8.34
CA LYS A 502 14.58 22.59 9.45
C LYS A 502 15.35 23.85 9.05
N ALA A 503 15.96 23.86 7.87
CA ALA A 503 16.70 25.03 7.37
C ALA A 503 15.78 26.24 7.12
N TRP A 504 14.60 26.02 6.53
CA TRP A 504 13.57 27.05 6.39
C TRP A 504 13.15 27.61 7.76
N ALA A 505 12.87 26.76 8.75
CA ALA A 505 12.56 27.21 10.10
C ALA A 505 13.69 28.05 10.74
N SER A 506 14.97 27.70 10.53
CA SER A 506 16.10 28.50 11.01
C SER A 506 16.22 29.88 10.34
N HIS A 507 15.63 30.06 9.17
CA HIS A 507 15.51 31.35 8.48
C HIS A 507 14.13 32.02 8.68
N GLY A 508 13.36 31.59 9.69
CA GLY A 508 12.04 32.15 10.03
C GLY A 508 10.87 31.68 9.14
N MET A 509 11.14 30.85 8.13
CA MET A 509 10.17 30.35 7.15
C MET A 509 9.42 29.14 7.69
N ASN A 510 8.47 29.39 8.62
CA ASN A 510 7.74 28.34 9.33
C ASN A 510 6.53 27.83 8.55
N LEU A 511 6.44 26.51 8.35
CA LEU A 511 5.38 25.83 7.57
C LEU A 511 4.07 25.59 8.35
N GLY A 512 4.10 25.36 9.67
CA GLY A 512 2.90 24.98 10.42
C GLY A 512 2.33 23.62 9.99
N ALA A 513 0.99 23.50 9.98
CA ALA A 513 0.30 22.29 9.54
C ALA A 513 0.52 22.01 8.04
N LEU A 514 0.81 20.75 7.67
CA LEU A 514 1.09 20.36 6.29
C LEU A 514 -0.18 19.88 5.59
N GLY A 515 -0.44 20.39 4.38
CA GLY A 515 -1.41 19.88 3.43
C GLY A 515 -0.79 18.84 2.50
N VAL A 516 -1.12 18.88 1.20
CA VAL A 516 -0.59 17.93 0.20
C VAL A 516 0.94 17.98 0.08
N GLN A 517 1.56 16.86 -0.28
CA GLN A 517 3.00 16.74 -0.47
C GLN A 517 3.28 15.68 -1.55
N PHE A 518 3.92 16.03 -2.66
CA PHE A 518 4.19 15.08 -3.76
C PHE A 518 5.41 15.47 -4.59
N VAL A 519 6.00 14.50 -5.31
CA VAL A 519 6.99 14.84 -6.35
C VAL A 519 6.19 15.27 -7.57
N ALA A 520 6.41 16.51 -8.00
CA ALA A 520 5.65 17.21 -9.01
C ALA A 520 6.53 17.57 -10.22
N THR A 521 5.92 17.44 -11.39
CA THR A 521 6.33 18.11 -12.62
C THR A 521 5.44 19.35 -12.79
N GLU A 522 6.06 20.52 -12.89
CA GLU A 522 5.40 21.79 -13.22
C GLU A 522 5.86 22.27 -14.60
N GLY A 523 4.97 22.94 -15.35
CA GLY A 523 5.31 23.61 -16.60
C GLY A 523 4.54 24.92 -16.76
N TYR A 524 5.26 25.98 -17.12
CA TYR A 524 4.73 27.33 -17.26
C TYR A 524 5.12 27.92 -18.62
N LYS A 525 4.13 28.33 -19.43
CA LYS A 525 4.34 28.91 -20.78
C LYS A 525 5.30 28.07 -21.65
N SER A 526 5.10 26.75 -21.67
CA SER A 526 6.05 25.79 -22.23
C SER A 526 5.41 24.52 -22.81
N SER A 527 6.25 23.67 -23.40
CA SER A 527 5.92 22.29 -23.79
C SER A 527 6.91 21.32 -23.15
N GLY A 528 6.67 20.02 -23.19
CA GLY A 528 7.62 19.01 -22.72
C GLY A 528 6.98 17.71 -22.25
N SER A 529 7.80 16.86 -21.63
CA SER A 529 7.34 15.61 -21.02
C SER A 529 8.18 15.22 -19.80
N SER A 530 7.62 14.35 -18.96
CA SER A 530 8.33 13.69 -17.86
C SER A 530 7.88 12.24 -17.69
N SER A 531 8.74 11.41 -17.10
CA SER A 531 8.42 10.05 -16.67
C SER A 531 9.15 9.81 -15.37
N ILE A 532 8.42 9.77 -14.25
CA ILE A 532 8.95 9.81 -12.88
C ILE A 532 8.38 8.65 -12.08
N THR A 533 9.24 7.99 -11.30
CA THR A 533 8.87 7.00 -10.28
C THR A 533 9.19 7.58 -8.90
N VAL A 534 8.24 7.49 -7.98
CA VAL A 534 8.33 8.05 -6.62
C VAL A 534 8.17 6.95 -5.57
N ARG A 535 9.01 6.90 -4.54
CA ARG A 535 8.80 6.05 -3.37
C ARG A 535 9.16 6.78 -2.06
N GLU A 536 8.55 6.33 -0.98
CA GLU A 536 8.94 6.71 0.36
C GLU A 536 10.00 5.73 0.88
N VAL A 537 11.11 6.27 1.37
CA VAL A 537 12.14 5.49 2.05
C VAL A 537 11.78 5.45 3.53
N HIS A 538 11.55 4.25 4.03
CA HIS A 538 11.35 3.98 5.45
C HIS A 538 12.65 3.38 5.99
N ALA A 539 13.13 3.92 7.11
CA ALA A 539 14.31 3.42 7.83
C ALA A 539 13.98 2.18 8.66
#